data_AF-A0A9D4BF88-F1
#
_entry.id   AF-A0A9D4BF88-F1
#
_cell.length_a   1.000
_cell.length_b   1.000
_cell.length_c   1.000
_cell.angle_alpha   90.00
_cell.angle_beta   90.00
_cell.angle_gamma   90.00
#
_symmetry.space_group_name_H-M   'P 1'
#
loop_
_entity.id
_entity.type
_entity.pdbx_description
1 polymer ?
#
loop_
_entity_poly.entity_id
_entity_poly.type
_entity_poly.pdbx_seq_one_letter_code
_entity_poly.pdbx_strand_id
1 'polypeptide(L)'
;MMTSSEAVPVTDANVKDFAEKLYKAYRFTFRLYGYDNLVIFIGKDAWYDVANAFRDTHYNYGKLMQSINAKSDLTMNIQFGTARDYFDNIRKVESKLRKINGPEKAFSVLSGDFFPYSDFENDTWTGYCTARNRLKRFARKIEPLIRAADVFIVSAFHQCTKPKTACAEFSKSYKDIMGKLRNARRDVGMFQHHNGITGTSLPFVVSDYEERLTNAYRQRSVSCSRRDL
;
A
#
# COMPACT_ATOMS: atom_id res chain seq x y z
N MET A 1 -20.61 17.37 -16.10
CA MET A 1 -19.27 17.34 -16.74
C MET A 1 -18.45 18.45 -16.12
N MET A 2 -17.60 18.16 -15.13
CA MET A 2 -16.55 19.09 -14.72
C MET A 2 -15.48 19.05 -15.81
N THR A 3 -15.39 20.10 -16.60
CA THR A 3 -14.27 20.30 -17.52
C THR A 3 -12.98 20.24 -16.69
N SER A 4 -12.06 19.33 -17.03
CA SER A 4 -10.72 19.38 -16.45
C SER A 4 -10.10 20.71 -16.87
N SER A 5 -10.07 21.68 -15.97
CA SER A 5 -9.24 22.87 -16.18
C SER A 5 -7.80 22.36 -16.26
N GLU A 6 -7.14 22.54 -17.40
CA GLU A 6 -5.71 22.27 -17.50
C GLU A 6 -4.97 23.02 -16.40
N ALA A 7 -4.00 22.36 -15.77
CA ALA A 7 -3.23 22.98 -14.71
C ALA A 7 -2.43 24.15 -15.27
N VAL A 8 -2.64 25.36 -14.74
CA VAL A 8 -1.91 26.55 -15.15
C VAL A 8 -0.54 26.56 -14.45
N PRO A 9 0.58 26.70 -15.17
CA PRO A 9 1.91 26.78 -14.56
C PRO A 9 2.04 27.95 -13.57
N VAL A 10 2.80 27.73 -12.49
CA VAL A 10 3.10 28.76 -11.49
C VAL A 10 4.23 29.66 -12.02
N THR A 11 3.90 30.92 -12.21
CA THR A 11 4.79 31.98 -12.68
C THR A 11 4.85 33.09 -11.64
N ASP A 12 5.80 33.99 -11.78
CA ASP A 12 5.96 35.09 -10.81
C ASP A 12 4.77 36.07 -10.85
N ALA A 13 4.03 36.09 -11.97
CA ALA A 13 2.81 36.87 -12.14
C ALA A 13 1.61 36.28 -11.37
N ASN A 14 1.50 34.96 -11.22
CA ASN A 14 0.34 34.29 -10.61
C ASN A 14 0.63 33.62 -9.25
N VAL A 15 1.91 33.50 -8.86
CA VAL A 15 2.32 32.77 -7.65
C VAL A 15 1.63 33.28 -6.38
N LYS A 16 1.43 34.60 -6.27
CA LYS A 16 0.77 35.20 -5.09
C LYS A 16 -0.69 34.78 -4.96
N ASP A 17 -1.45 34.83 -6.06
CA ASP A 17 -2.86 34.43 -6.10
C ASP A 17 -3.02 32.92 -5.84
N PHE A 18 -2.19 32.11 -6.49
CA PHE A 18 -2.22 30.66 -6.29
C PHE A 18 -1.78 30.25 -4.88
N ALA A 19 -0.78 30.92 -4.30
CA ALA A 19 -0.35 30.71 -2.93
C ALA A 19 -1.48 31.03 -1.94
N GLU A 20 -2.22 32.13 -2.16
CA GLU A 20 -3.35 32.49 -1.30
C GLU A 20 -4.50 31.46 -1.40
N LYS A 21 -4.81 30.98 -2.60
CA LYS A 21 -5.81 29.91 -2.80
C LYS A 21 -5.40 28.61 -2.12
N LEU A 22 -4.14 28.19 -2.29
CA LEU A 22 -3.61 26.99 -1.65
C LEU A 22 -3.62 27.12 -0.12
N TYR A 23 -3.20 28.26 0.41
CA TYR A 23 -3.24 28.55 1.84
C TYR A 23 -4.67 28.45 2.39
N LYS A 24 -5.66 29.07 1.72
CA LYS A 24 -7.08 28.99 2.13
C LYS A 24 -7.59 27.55 2.11
N ALA A 25 -7.28 26.78 1.07
CA ALA A 25 -7.65 25.37 0.98
C ALA A 25 -7.05 24.55 2.13
N TYR A 26 -5.75 24.70 2.40
CA TYR A 26 -5.06 23.98 3.47
C TYR A 26 -5.57 24.39 4.85
N ARG A 27 -5.85 25.68 5.09
CA ARG A 27 -6.48 26.15 6.33
C ARG A 27 -7.88 25.59 6.52
N PHE A 28 -8.64 25.40 5.44
CA PHE A 28 -9.95 24.77 5.51
C PHE A 28 -9.83 23.28 5.89
N THR A 29 -8.97 22.52 5.20
CA THR A 29 -8.71 21.10 5.52
C THR A 29 -8.16 20.92 6.94
N PHE A 30 -7.28 21.81 7.38
CA PHE A 30 -6.70 21.80 8.72
C PHE A 30 -7.76 21.83 9.84
N ARG A 31 -8.94 22.42 9.62
CA ARG A 31 -10.04 22.44 10.61
C ARG A 31 -10.58 21.05 10.94
N LEU A 32 -10.32 20.05 10.09
CA LEU A 32 -10.71 18.66 10.32
C LEU A 32 -9.71 17.92 11.24
N TYR A 33 -8.55 18.52 11.52
CA TYR A 33 -7.49 17.95 12.33
C TYR A 33 -7.56 18.53 13.75
N GLY A 34 -7.28 17.69 14.75
CA GLY A 34 -7.22 18.12 16.16
C GLY A 34 -5.86 18.70 16.58
N TYR A 35 -4.90 18.84 15.67
CA TYR A 35 -3.50 19.16 15.99
C TYR A 35 -2.82 19.99 14.89
N ASP A 36 -1.71 20.65 15.24
CA ASP A 36 -0.96 21.60 14.40
C ASP A 36 -0.13 20.96 13.26
N ASN A 37 -0.57 19.83 12.72
CA ASN A 37 0.10 19.14 11.61
C ASN A 37 -0.95 18.67 10.60
N LEU A 38 -0.77 19.06 9.34
CA LEU A 38 -1.59 18.65 8.20
C LEU A 38 -0.76 17.79 7.26
N VAL A 39 -1.34 16.70 6.76
CA VAL A 39 -0.77 15.91 5.66
C VAL A 39 -1.65 16.07 4.42
N ILE A 40 -1.03 16.34 3.29
CA ILE A 40 -1.68 16.40 1.98
C ILE A 40 -0.95 15.42 1.06
N PHE A 41 -1.68 14.44 0.55
CA PHE A 41 -1.16 13.52 -0.46
C PHE A 41 -1.26 14.16 -1.83
N ILE A 42 -0.13 14.24 -2.55
CA ILE A 42 -0.06 14.83 -3.88
C ILE A 42 0.18 13.70 -4.88
N GLY A 43 -0.86 13.36 -5.64
CA GLY A 43 -0.81 12.32 -6.66
C GLY A 43 -2.20 11.78 -6.97
N LYS A 44 -2.25 10.90 -7.97
CA LYS A 44 -3.40 10.07 -8.34
C LYS A 44 -2.90 8.81 -9.03
N ASP A 45 -3.81 7.92 -9.43
CA ASP A 45 -3.51 6.70 -10.17
C ASP A 45 -2.56 6.96 -11.34
N ALA A 46 -1.41 6.28 -11.32
CA ALA A 46 -0.34 6.38 -12.32
C ALA A 46 0.13 7.82 -12.64
N TRP A 47 -0.04 8.78 -11.72
CA TRP A 47 0.19 10.20 -12.02
C TRP A 47 1.62 10.51 -12.45
N TYR A 48 2.59 9.90 -11.79
CA TYR A 48 4.01 10.19 -12.01
C TYR A 48 4.63 9.40 -13.16
N ASP A 49 3.84 8.58 -13.87
CA ASP A 49 4.26 7.95 -15.14
C ASP A 49 4.15 8.91 -16.32
N VAL A 50 3.40 10.02 -16.16
CA VAL A 50 3.26 11.06 -17.18
C VAL A 50 4.55 11.88 -17.26
N ALA A 51 5.05 12.08 -18.49
CA ALA A 51 6.25 12.86 -18.76
C ALA A 51 6.16 14.24 -18.09
N ASN A 52 7.25 14.64 -17.41
CA ASN A 52 7.38 15.90 -16.66
C ASN A 52 6.44 16.07 -15.46
N ALA A 53 5.46 15.18 -15.20
CA ALA A 53 4.51 15.36 -14.10
C ALA A 53 5.20 15.53 -12.74
N PHE A 54 6.25 14.75 -12.47
CA PHE A 54 7.05 14.92 -11.25
C PHE A 54 7.75 16.28 -11.20
N ARG A 55 8.46 16.66 -12.27
CA ARG A 55 9.20 17.93 -12.37
C ARG A 55 8.27 19.12 -12.18
N ASP A 56 7.17 19.13 -12.92
CA ASP A 56 6.23 20.24 -12.95
C ASP A 56 5.48 20.33 -11.61
N THR A 57 5.07 19.19 -11.02
CA THR A 57 4.51 19.16 -9.65
C THR A 57 5.51 19.75 -8.66
N HIS A 58 6.75 19.25 -8.64
CA HIS A 58 7.78 19.68 -7.70
C HIS A 58 8.11 21.17 -7.86
N TYR A 59 8.27 21.66 -9.09
CA TYR A 59 8.58 23.06 -9.38
C TYR A 59 7.46 24.01 -8.96
N ASN A 60 6.23 23.71 -9.37
CA ASN A 60 5.07 24.54 -9.07
C ASN A 60 4.79 24.59 -7.56
N TYR A 61 4.75 23.43 -6.90
CA TYR A 61 4.59 23.39 -5.45
C TYR A 61 5.75 24.06 -4.71
N GLY A 62 6.99 23.90 -5.19
CA GLY A 62 8.15 24.57 -4.61
C GLY A 62 8.00 26.09 -4.58
N LYS A 63 7.56 26.70 -5.70
CA LYS A 63 7.27 28.15 -5.75
C LYS A 63 6.17 28.57 -4.79
N LEU A 64 5.07 27.80 -4.73
CA LEU A 64 3.95 28.11 -3.84
C LEU A 64 4.35 27.99 -2.37
N MET A 65 5.06 26.92 -2.00
CA MET A 65 5.59 26.72 -0.65
C MET A 65 6.51 27.87 -0.25
N GLN A 66 7.45 28.25 -1.12
CA GLN A 66 8.35 29.39 -0.85
C GLN A 66 7.56 30.68 -0.63
N SER A 67 6.55 30.96 -1.48
CA SER A 67 5.72 32.16 -1.36
C SER A 67 4.86 32.18 -0.09
N ILE A 68 4.41 31.02 0.40
CA ILE A 68 3.62 30.92 1.63
C ILE A 68 4.54 31.04 2.85
N ASN A 69 5.65 30.29 2.88
CA ASN A 69 6.56 30.25 4.02
C ASN A 69 7.31 31.57 4.24
N ALA A 70 7.52 32.37 3.19
CA ALA A 70 8.19 33.67 3.29
C ALA A 70 7.33 34.76 3.95
N LYS A 71 6.01 34.55 4.06
CA LYS A 71 5.07 35.50 4.65
C LYS A 71 4.95 35.26 6.15
N SER A 72 5.52 36.15 6.95
CA SER A 72 5.48 36.06 8.43
C SER A 72 4.08 36.21 9.02
N ASP A 73 3.14 36.81 8.27
CA ASP A 73 1.73 36.93 8.61
C ASP A 73 0.92 35.64 8.36
N LEU A 74 1.46 34.69 7.60
CA LEU A 74 0.86 33.38 7.39
C LEU A 74 1.41 32.36 8.41
N THR A 75 0.53 31.84 9.27
CA THR A 75 0.88 30.87 10.32
C THR A 75 0.98 29.44 9.78
N MET A 76 1.72 29.25 8.68
CA MET A 76 1.88 27.95 8.03
C MET A 76 3.31 27.76 7.54
N ASN A 77 3.87 26.58 7.84
CA ASN A 77 5.13 26.14 7.26
C ASN A 77 4.88 24.86 6.45
N ILE A 78 5.02 24.96 5.12
CA ILE A 78 4.77 23.87 4.18
C ILE A 78 6.09 23.33 3.66
N GLN A 79 6.23 22.01 3.63
CA GLN A 79 7.38 21.35 3.02
C GLN A 79 6.94 20.03 2.37
N PHE A 80 7.72 19.55 1.41
CA PHE A 80 7.63 18.16 1.00
C PHE A 80 8.08 17.26 2.15
N GLY A 81 7.48 16.08 2.22
CA GLY A 81 7.80 15.10 3.24
C GLY A 81 7.24 13.74 2.89
N THR A 82 7.57 12.78 3.73
CA THR A 82 7.11 11.39 3.63
C THR A 82 6.04 11.12 4.68
N ALA A 83 5.34 9.98 4.54
CA ALA A 83 4.45 9.51 5.59
C ALA A 83 5.18 9.35 6.94
N ARG A 84 6.47 8.97 6.90
CA ARG A 84 7.30 8.85 8.10
C ARG A 84 7.50 10.21 8.78
N ASP A 85 7.84 11.25 8.04
CA ASP A 85 8.06 12.60 8.61
C ASP A 85 6.80 13.11 9.31
N TYR A 86 5.64 12.90 8.68
CA TYR A 86 4.35 13.23 9.28
C TYR A 86 4.12 12.48 10.59
N PHE A 87 4.23 11.14 10.60
CA PHE A 87 3.98 10.37 11.81
C PHE A 87 5.03 10.61 12.91
N ASP A 88 6.28 10.91 12.56
CA ASP A 88 7.30 11.31 13.53
C ASP A 88 6.97 12.65 14.19
N ASN A 89 6.35 13.59 13.46
CA ASN A 89 5.84 14.84 14.05
C ASN A 89 4.59 14.62 14.90
N ILE A 90 3.65 13.78 14.44
CA ILE A 90 2.44 13.43 15.20
C ILE A 90 2.81 12.77 16.54
N ARG A 91 3.82 11.91 16.59
CA ARG A 91 4.31 11.31 17.85
C ARG A 91 4.87 12.35 18.82
N LYS A 92 5.55 13.39 18.32
CA LYS A 92 6.02 14.50 19.17
C LYS A 92 4.83 15.30 19.73
N VAL A 93 3.82 15.55 18.91
CA VAL A 93 2.56 16.19 19.33
C VAL A 93 1.88 15.36 20.40
N GLU A 94 1.71 14.06 20.15
CA GLU A 94 1.12 13.13 21.11
C GLU A 94 1.86 13.16 22.45
N SER A 95 3.19 13.05 22.43
CA SER A 95 4.03 13.09 23.64
C SER A 95 3.83 14.39 24.43
N LYS A 96 3.73 15.53 23.76
CA LYS A 96 3.43 16.82 24.40
C LYS A 96 2.02 16.84 24.99
N LEU A 97 1.01 16.42 24.23
CA LEU A 97 -0.39 16.39 24.69
C LEU A 97 -0.56 15.47 25.90
N ARG A 98 0.08 14.30 25.91
CA ARG A 98 0.08 13.38 27.05
C ARG A 98 0.67 14.00 28.31
N LYS A 99 1.74 14.80 28.18
CA LYS A 99 2.37 15.51 29.31
C LYS A 99 1.48 16.62 29.88
N ILE A 100 0.73 17.32 29.03
CA ILE A 100 -0.11 18.47 29.43
C ILE A 100 -1.47 18.00 29.95
N ASN A 101 -2.13 17.10 29.22
CA ASN A 101 -3.53 16.74 29.44
C ASN A 101 -3.73 15.36 30.09
N GLY A 102 -2.64 14.61 30.33
CA GLY A 102 -2.68 13.21 30.73
C GLY A 102 -2.83 12.25 29.55
N PRO A 103 -2.54 10.95 29.74
CA PRO A 103 -2.47 9.96 28.66
C PRO A 103 -3.80 9.74 27.93
N GLU A 104 -4.93 9.90 28.62
CA GLU A 104 -6.28 9.65 28.09
C GLU A 104 -6.80 10.76 27.16
N LYS A 105 -6.17 11.93 27.17
CA LYS A 105 -6.61 13.12 26.42
C LYS A 105 -5.71 13.49 25.25
N ALA A 106 -4.79 12.62 24.87
CA ALA A 106 -3.89 12.89 23.73
C ALA A 106 -4.57 12.60 22.39
N PHE A 107 -5.08 11.39 22.19
CA PHE A 107 -5.83 10.98 21.01
C PHE A 107 -7.03 10.12 21.43
N SER A 108 -8.13 10.21 20.67
CA SER A 108 -9.30 9.36 20.87
C SER A 108 -8.97 7.90 20.56
N VAL A 109 -9.46 6.99 21.40
CA VAL A 109 -9.40 5.55 21.14
C VAL A 109 -10.66 5.15 20.37
N LEU A 110 -10.48 4.43 19.26
CA LEU A 110 -11.56 3.90 18.45
C LEU A 110 -11.42 2.38 18.35
N SER A 111 -12.53 1.64 18.44
CA SER A 111 -12.62 0.19 18.22
C SER A 111 -13.72 -0.13 17.22
N GLY A 112 -13.57 -1.24 16.50
CA GLY A 112 -14.49 -1.65 15.44
C GLY A 112 -13.79 -1.84 14.09
N ASP A 113 -14.58 -1.86 13.02
CA ASP A 113 -14.11 -1.85 11.63
C ASP A 113 -14.73 -0.68 10.85
N PHE A 114 -14.44 -0.62 9.56
CA PHE A 114 -15.00 0.37 8.63
C PHE A 114 -15.82 -0.31 7.53
N PHE A 115 -16.54 -1.39 7.87
CA PHE A 115 -17.43 -2.08 6.93
C PHE A 115 -18.91 -1.91 7.30
N PRO A 116 -19.80 -1.82 6.29
CA PRO A 116 -19.49 -1.71 4.87
C PRO A 116 -19.15 -0.27 4.45
N TYR A 117 -18.35 -0.12 3.39
CA TYR A 117 -18.01 1.18 2.81
C TYR A 117 -19.10 1.65 1.83
N SER A 118 -19.44 2.94 1.87
CA SER A 118 -20.27 3.62 0.87
C SER A 118 -19.64 4.97 0.55
N ASP A 119 -19.44 5.28 -0.73
CA ASP A 119 -18.93 6.57 -1.22
C ASP A 119 -20.05 7.51 -1.69
N PHE A 120 -21.23 6.97 -1.99
CA PHE A 120 -22.44 7.72 -2.32
C PHE A 120 -23.65 7.20 -1.53
N GLU A 121 -24.71 8.02 -1.45
CA GLU A 121 -25.94 7.66 -0.78
C GLU A 121 -26.57 6.42 -1.44
N ASN A 122 -26.84 5.39 -0.65
CA ASN A 122 -27.35 4.07 -1.08
C ASN A 122 -26.42 3.27 -2.03
N ASP A 123 -25.13 3.63 -2.14
CA ASP A 123 -24.15 2.85 -2.91
C ASP A 123 -23.15 2.15 -1.98
N THR A 124 -23.61 1.04 -1.39
CA THR A 124 -22.81 0.27 -0.44
C THR A 124 -22.02 -0.83 -1.15
N TRP A 125 -20.70 -0.78 -1.03
CA TRP A 125 -19.77 -1.67 -1.71
C TRP A 125 -19.71 -3.05 -1.05
N THR A 126 -20.77 -3.85 -1.17
CA THR A 126 -20.81 -5.25 -0.67
C THR A 126 -20.73 -6.28 -1.78
N GLY A 127 -20.91 -5.88 -3.05
CA GLY A 127 -20.86 -6.79 -4.19
C GLY A 127 -19.51 -7.50 -4.36
N TYR A 128 -18.40 -6.80 -4.08
CA TYR A 128 -17.06 -7.37 -4.22
C TYR A 128 -16.80 -8.52 -3.22
N CYS A 129 -17.59 -8.65 -2.15
CA CYS A 129 -17.52 -9.77 -1.22
C CYS A 129 -17.81 -11.11 -1.91
N THR A 130 -18.65 -11.11 -2.96
CA THR A 130 -19.07 -12.34 -3.66
C THR A 130 -18.58 -12.44 -5.11
N ALA A 131 -18.20 -11.32 -5.74
CA ALA A 131 -17.71 -11.28 -7.11
C ALA A 131 -16.56 -12.29 -7.33
N ARG A 132 -16.57 -13.03 -8.45
CA ARG A 132 -15.52 -14.01 -8.81
C ARG A 132 -15.20 -15.04 -7.69
N ASN A 133 -16.23 -15.51 -6.98
CA ASN A 133 -16.12 -16.47 -5.87
C ASN A 133 -15.24 -17.71 -6.15
N ARG A 134 -15.18 -18.20 -7.40
CA ARG A 134 -14.32 -19.32 -7.80
C ARG A 134 -12.83 -19.02 -7.53
N LEU A 135 -12.35 -17.82 -7.88
CA LEU A 135 -10.96 -17.42 -7.65
C LEU A 135 -10.68 -17.16 -6.17
N LYS A 136 -11.62 -16.52 -5.45
CA LYS A 136 -11.55 -16.37 -3.99
C LYS A 136 -11.39 -17.74 -3.30
N ARG A 137 -12.19 -18.73 -3.71
CA ARG A 137 -12.08 -20.12 -3.23
C ARG A 137 -10.76 -20.76 -3.62
N PHE A 138 -10.28 -20.54 -4.84
CA PHE A 138 -9.03 -21.13 -5.31
C PHE A 138 -7.82 -20.62 -4.51
N ALA A 139 -7.74 -19.32 -4.28
CA ALA A 139 -6.70 -18.72 -3.43
C ALA A 139 -6.69 -19.33 -2.02
N ARG A 140 -7.86 -19.47 -1.38
CA ARG A 140 -8.00 -20.12 -0.06
C ARG A 140 -7.59 -21.59 -0.03
N LYS A 141 -7.63 -22.29 -1.17
CA LYS A 141 -7.09 -23.65 -1.30
C LYS A 141 -5.56 -23.66 -1.43
N ILE A 142 -4.99 -22.69 -2.15
CA ILE A 142 -3.54 -22.64 -2.44
C ILE A 142 -2.74 -22.16 -1.23
N GLU A 143 -3.21 -21.11 -0.53
CA GLU A 143 -2.55 -20.50 0.63
C GLU A 143 -2.05 -21.53 1.69
N PRO A 144 -2.90 -22.44 2.21
CA PRO A 144 -2.45 -23.42 3.20
C PRO A 144 -1.48 -24.45 2.62
N LEU A 145 -1.56 -24.76 1.32
CA LEU A 145 -0.66 -25.72 0.68
C LEU A 145 0.75 -25.13 0.51
N ILE A 146 0.86 -23.85 0.14
CA ILE A 146 2.13 -23.13 0.11
C ILE A 146 2.73 -23.07 1.51
N ARG A 147 1.91 -22.74 2.53
CA ARG A 147 2.36 -22.73 3.92
C ARG A 147 2.89 -24.10 4.37
N ALA A 148 2.17 -25.18 4.04
CA ALA A 148 2.62 -26.54 4.36
C ALA A 148 3.95 -26.86 3.68
N ALA A 149 4.09 -26.54 2.39
CA ALA A 149 5.33 -26.75 1.64
C ALA A 149 6.51 -25.96 2.23
N ASP A 150 6.30 -24.72 2.68
CA ASP A 150 7.31 -23.91 3.38
C ASP A 150 7.77 -24.55 4.68
N VAL A 151 6.84 -25.05 5.50
CA VAL A 151 7.18 -25.74 6.74
C VAL A 151 7.97 -27.01 6.43
N PHE A 152 7.49 -27.84 5.49
CA PHE A 152 8.14 -29.10 5.15
C PHE A 152 9.55 -28.91 4.58
N ILE A 153 9.76 -27.93 3.70
CA ILE A 153 11.09 -27.75 3.09
C ILE A 153 12.13 -27.28 4.11
N VAL A 154 11.74 -26.43 5.06
CA VAL A 154 12.61 -26.00 6.16
C VAL A 154 12.93 -27.17 7.09
N SER A 155 11.92 -27.96 7.46
CA SER A 155 12.12 -29.16 8.29
C SER A 155 12.99 -30.21 7.60
N ALA A 156 12.82 -30.42 6.29
CA ALA A 156 13.63 -31.34 5.51
C ALA A 156 15.08 -30.85 5.40
N PHE A 157 15.28 -29.55 5.14
CA PHE A 157 16.62 -28.95 5.11
C PHE A 157 17.34 -29.09 6.44
N HIS A 158 16.67 -28.80 7.55
CA HIS A 158 17.24 -28.97 8.88
C HIS A 158 17.69 -30.42 9.14
N GLN A 159 16.90 -31.42 8.73
CA GLN A 159 17.28 -32.83 8.85
C GLN A 159 18.48 -33.19 7.95
N CYS A 160 18.51 -32.69 6.72
CA CYS A 160 19.58 -32.96 5.76
C CYS A 160 20.92 -32.33 6.16
N THR A 161 20.91 -31.30 7.00
CA THR A 161 22.13 -30.67 7.53
C THR A 161 22.73 -31.38 8.74
N LYS A 162 22.08 -32.42 9.28
CA LYS A 162 22.62 -33.19 10.42
C LYS A 162 23.81 -34.06 9.96
N PRO A 163 24.87 -34.22 10.77
CA PRO A 163 26.09 -34.93 10.38
C PRO A 163 25.87 -36.39 9.93
N LYS A 164 24.86 -37.07 10.49
CA LYS A 164 24.55 -38.48 10.22
C LYS A 164 23.64 -38.71 9.00
N THR A 165 23.11 -37.65 8.39
CA THR A 165 22.09 -37.71 7.33
C THR A 165 22.37 -36.72 6.19
N ALA A 166 23.64 -36.42 5.94
CA ALA A 166 24.03 -35.43 4.92
C ALA A 166 23.46 -35.79 3.53
N CYS A 167 22.50 -35.00 3.05
CA CYS A 167 21.87 -35.22 1.74
C CYS A 167 22.48 -34.25 0.70
N ALA A 168 23.58 -34.63 0.06
CA ALA A 168 24.26 -33.80 -0.94
C ALA A 168 23.34 -33.39 -2.12
N GLU A 169 22.50 -34.31 -2.61
CA GLU A 169 21.51 -34.03 -3.67
C GLU A 169 20.41 -33.06 -3.21
N PHE A 170 20.01 -33.11 -1.93
CA PHE A 170 18.95 -32.28 -1.39
C PHE A 170 19.33 -30.79 -1.36
N SER A 171 20.59 -30.46 -1.06
CA SER A 171 21.06 -29.06 -1.06
C SER A 171 20.94 -28.39 -2.43
N LYS A 172 21.12 -29.14 -3.54
CA LYS A 172 20.94 -28.63 -4.90
C LYS A 172 19.45 -28.39 -5.21
N SER A 173 18.59 -29.32 -4.81
CA SER A 173 17.13 -29.23 -4.98
C SER A 173 16.49 -28.16 -4.08
N TYR A 174 17.05 -27.90 -2.90
CA TYR A 174 16.53 -26.92 -1.94
C TYR A 174 16.43 -25.51 -2.54
N LYS A 175 17.47 -25.04 -3.25
CA LYS A 175 17.46 -23.71 -3.88
C LYS A 175 16.36 -23.59 -4.95
N ASP A 176 16.18 -24.62 -5.77
CA ASP A 176 15.12 -24.68 -6.78
C ASP A 176 13.73 -24.67 -6.15
N ILE A 177 13.50 -25.53 -5.15
CA ILE A 177 12.23 -25.60 -4.41
C ILE A 177 11.92 -24.26 -3.75
N MET A 178 12.89 -23.63 -3.09
CA MET A 178 12.72 -22.31 -2.49
C MET A 178 12.45 -21.21 -3.53
N GLY A 179 13.03 -21.34 -4.73
CA GLY A 179 12.72 -20.49 -5.88
C GLY A 179 11.25 -20.61 -6.31
N LYS A 180 10.77 -21.85 -6.51
CA LYS A 180 9.38 -22.15 -6.86
C LYS A 180 8.39 -21.65 -5.80
N LEU A 181 8.68 -21.91 -4.52
CA LEU A 181 7.82 -21.44 -3.42
C LEU A 181 7.80 -19.91 -3.31
N ARG A 182 8.93 -19.23 -3.60
CA ARG A 182 8.98 -17.75 -3.65
C ARG A 182 8.07 -17.20 -4.74
N ASN A 183 8.09 -17.80 -5.93
CA ASN A 183 7.22 -17.41 -7.03
C ASN A 183 5.75 -17.69 -6.71
N ALA A 184 5.43 -18.87 -6.15
CA ALA A 184 4.08 -19.20 -5.70
C ALA A 184 3.54 -18.19 -4.67
N ARG A 185 4.36 -17.76 -3.70
CA ARG A 185 4.01 -16.70 -2.75
C ARG A 185 3.77 -15.35 -3.43
N ARG A 186 4.59 -14.98 -4.40
CA ARG A 186 4.43 -13.73 -5.16
C ARG A 186 3.13 -13.72 -5.96
N ASP A 187 2.79 -14.83 -6.61
CA ASP A 187 1.56 -14.95 -7.39
C ASP A 187 0.31 -14.86 -6.50
N VAL A 188 0.29 -15.58 -5.36
CA VAL A 188 -0.80 -15.46 -4.38
C VAL A 188 -0.84 -14.07 -3.75
N GLY A 189 0.32 -13.46 -3.47
CA GLY A 189 0.42 -12.11 -2.93
C GLY A 189 -0.10 -11.05 -3.90
N MET A 190 0.20 -11.18 -5.19
CA MET A 190 -0.31 -10.31 -6.24
C MET A 190 -1.83 -10.42 -6.35
N PHE A 191 -2.40 -11.60 -6.16
CA PHE A 191 -3.86 -11.78 -6.10
C PHE A 191 -4.51 -11.09 -4.90
N GLN A 192 -3.79 -10.84 -3.79
CA GLN A 192 -4.34 -10.07 -2.65
C GLN A 192 -4.49 -8.58 -2.96
N HIS A 193 -4.02 -8.10 -4.12
CA HIS A 193 -4.30 -6.75 -4.59
C HIS A 193 -5.80 -6.43 -4.49
N HIS A 194 -6.14 -5.18 -4.16
CA HIS A 194 -7.53 -4.76 -3.91
C HIS A 194 -8.41 -4.75 -5.17
N ASN A 195 -7.86 -5.01 -6.36
CA ASN A 195 -8.64 -5.35 -7.58
C ASN A 195 -8.54 -6.82 -8.01
N GLY A 196 -7.67 -7.60 -7.36
CA GLY A 196 -7.50 -9.04 -7.57
C GLY A 196 -8.53 -9.84 -6.79
N ILE A 197 -8.31 -10.00 -5.48
CA ILE A 197 -9.17 -10.84 -4.62
C ILE A 197 -10.60 -10.33 -4.55
N THR A 198 -10.80 -9.01 -4.67
CA THR A 198 -12.13 -8.37 -4.72
C THR A 198 -12.89 -8.70 -6.00
N GLY A 199 -12.20 -9.02 -7.09
CA GLY A 199 -12.79 -9.36 -8.38
C GLY A 199 -13.29 -8.13 -9.16
N THR A 200 -12.73 -6.94 -8.89
CA THR A 200 -13.09 -5.67 -9.53
C THR A 200 -12.21 -5.28 -10.72
N SER A 201 -11.23 -6.12 -11.08
CA SER A 201 -10.43 -5.96 -12.30
C SER A 201 -11.18 -6.28 -13.60
N LEU A 202 -10.68 -5.74 -14.71
CA LEU A 202 -11.15 -6.08 -16.07
C LEU A 202 -11.00 -7.58 -16.38
N PRO A 203 -11.83 -8.16 -17.27
CA PRO A 203 -11.83 -9.60 -17.55
C PRO A 203 -10.46 -10.20 -17.89
N PHE A 204 -9.65 -9.54 -18.71
CA PHE A 204 -8.32 -10.06 -19.10
C PHE A 204 -7.32 -10.04 -17.93
N VAL A 205 -7.42 -9.08 -17.01
CA VAL A 205 -6.61 -9.04 -15.78
C VAL A 205 -7.04 -10.15 -14.82
N VAL A 206 -8.34 -10.45 -14.77
CA VAL A 206 -8.86 -11.60 -14.00
C VAL A 206 -8.29 -12.92 -14.55
N SER A 207 -8.17 -13.07 -15.88
CA SER A 207 -7.51 -14.22 -16.49
C SER A 207 -6.03 -14.34 -16.14
N ASP A 208 -5.28 -13.22 -16.08
CA ASP A 208 -3.88 -13.22 -15.60
C ASP A 208 -3.80 -13.69 -14.14
N TYR A 209 -4.69 -13.22 -13.26
CA TYR A 209 -4.75 -13.72 -11.88
C TYR A 209 -5.04 -15.21 -11.79
N GLU A 210 -5.93 -15.74 -12.63
CA GLU A 210 -6.23 -17.18 -12.69
C GLU A 210 -4.99 -17.99 -13.12
N GLU A 211 -4.25 -17.51 -14.11
CA GLU A 211 -3.01 -18.14 -14.55
C GLU A 211 -1.95 -18.13 -13.43
N ARG A 212 -1.77 -16.99 -12.76
CA ARG A 212 -0.86 -16.87 -11.60
C ARG A 212 -1.21 -17.82 -10.47
N LEU A 213 -2.48 -17.91 -10.08
CA LEU A 213 -2.92 -18.85 -9.05
C LEU A 213 -2.69 -20.31 -9.49
N THR A 214 -2.90 -20.62 -10.76
CA THR A 214 -2.61 -21.94 -11.33
C THR A 214 -1.11 -22.25 -11.28
N ASN A 215 -0.26 -21.28 -11.59
CA ASN A 215 1.20 -21.40 -11.51
C ASN A 215 1.66 -21.60 -10.07
N ALA A 216 1.11 -20.84 -9.12
CA ALA A 216 1.35 -21.03 -7.70
C ALA A 216 0.95 -22.44 -7.23
N TYR A 217 -0.21 -22.92 -7.68
CA TYR A 217 -0.68 -24.27 -7.37
C TYR A 217 0.24 -25.37 -7.91
N ARG A 218 0.82 -25.21 -9.10
CA ARG A 218 1.78 -26.17 -9.67
C ARG A 218 3.12 -26.14 -8.93
N GLN A 219 3.61 -24.94 -8.63
CA GLN A 219 4.92 -24.70 -8.02
C GLN A 219 4.99 -25.07 -6.52
N ARG A 220 3.85 -25.29 -5.87
CA ARG A 220 3.81 -25.81 -4.48
C ARG A 220 4.37 -27.25 -4.35
N SER A 221 4.48 -27.98 -5.45
CA SER A 221 4.79 -29.41 -5.46
C SER A 221 6.25 -29.63 -5.08
N VAL A 222 6.47 -30.31 -3.95
CA VAL A 222 7.77 -30.83 -3.54
C VAL A 222 7.76 -32.33 -3.86
N SER A 223 8.32 -32.74 -5.00
CA SER A 223 8.48 -34.16 -5.29
C SER A 223 9.72 -34.68 -4.54
N CYS A 224 9.50 -35.38 -3.43
CA CYS A 224 10.53 -36.23 -2.87
C CYS A 224 10.33 -37.61 -3.51
N SER A 225 11.14 -37.98 -4.51
CA SER A 225 11.10 -39.35 -5.03
C SER A 225 11.57 -40.26 -3.90
N ARG A 226 10.69 -41.12 -3.38
CA ARG A 226 11.14 -42.32 -2.68
C ARG A 226 11.96 -43.11 -3.70
N ARG A 227 13.29 -43.14 -3.54
CA ARG A 227 14.04 -44.30 -4.04
C ARG A 227 13.71 -45.42 -3.05
N ASP A 228 13.39 -46.57 -3.62
CA ASP A 228 12.82 -47.73 -2.95
C ASP A 228 13.56 -48.10 -1.65
N LEU A 229 12.76 -48.47 -0.63
CA LEU A 229 13.23 -49.16 0.57
C LEU A 229 13.42 -50.65 0.26
#